data_AF-A0A428VY98-F1
#
_entry.id   AF-A0A428VY98-F1
#
_cell.length_a   1.000
_cell.length_b   1.000
_cell.length_c   1.000
_cell.angle_alpha   90.00
_cell.angle_beta   90.00
_cell.angle_gamma   90.00
#
_symmetry.space_group_name_H-M   'P 1'
#
loop_
_entity.id
_entity.type
_entity.pdbx_description
1 polymer ?
#
loop_
_entity_poly.entity_id
_entity_poly.type
_entity_poly.pdbx_seq_one_letter_code
_entity_poly.pdbx_strand_id
1 'polypeptide(L)'
;MKLVIAEALDLLDEVGLDAVSTRGLAKRLGVEQPSPYWHFRKKEELLGAMAHAAMAPHATAPLPTASDDWREWFLENTRSFRRTLLMHRDGARLHAGSFPGEPDLSRIHHKMAFLVASGVPERDAQVAMMSCNHFTIGSVLEQQAESHRGDGPDPGSGLPVLDPDSAFEDGLALILDGLTHRILRTHR
;
A
#
# COMPACT_ATOMS: atom_id res chain seq x y z
N MET A 1 -2.51 6.33 22.34
CA MET A 1 -1.85 6.23 21.02
C MET A 1 -2.80 5.74 19.93
N LYS A 2 -3.37 4.52 20.00
CA LYS A 2 -4.26 3.98 18.94
C LYS A 2 -5.44 4.91 18.57
N LEU A 3 -6.15 5.46 19.56
CA LEU A 3 -7.27 6.38 19.33
C LEU A 3 -6.84 7.66 18.60
N VAL A 4 -5.68 8.23 18.96
CA VAL A 4 -5.16 9.46 18.34
C VAL A 4 -4.79 9.24 16.87
N ILE A 5 -4.28 8.06 16.52
CA ILE A 5 -3.96 7.72 15.13
C ILE A 5 -5.23 7.44 14.32
N ALA A 6 -6.23 6.78 14.90
CA ALA A 6 -7.53 6.61 14.23
C ALA A 6 -8.13 7.97 13.86
N GLU A 7 -8.17 8.91 14.81
CA GLU A 7 -8.67 10.28 14.57
C GLU A 7 -7.84 11.06 13.53
N ALA A 8 -6.54 10.73 13.40
CA ALA A 8 -5.69 11.31 12.37
C ALA A 8 -5.96 10.74 10.98
N LEU A 9 -6.29 9.45 10.88
CA LEU A 9 -6.71 8.81 9.64
C LEU A 9 -8.12 9.29 9.24
N ASP A 10 -9.04 9.45 10.19
CA ASP A 10 -10.35 10.06 9.92
C ASP A 10 -10.19 11.50 9.40
N LEU A 11 -9.29 12.28 10.03
CA LEU A 11 -8.96 13.62 9.54
C LEU A 11 -8.37 13.59 8.12
N LEU A 12 -7.51 12.61 7.81
CA LEU A 12 -6.98 12.42 6.46
C LEU A 12 -8.09 12.18 5.44
N ASP A 13 -9.06 11.33 5.76
CA ASP A 13 -10.18 11.02 4.89
C ASP A 13 -11.05 12.26 4.62
N GLU A 14 -11.24 13.10 5.63
CA GLU A 14 -11.99 14.36 5.53
C GLU A 14 -11.27 15.43 4.71
N VAL A 15 -9.99 15.72 5.02
CA VAL A 15 -9.32 16.93 4.50
C VAL A 15 -8.22 16.67 3.47
N GLY A 16 -7.80 15.42 3.31
CA GLY A 16 -6.68 15.03 2.45
C GLY A 16 -5.30 15.31 3.08
N LEU A 17 -4.28 14.66 2.56
CA LEU A 17 -2.94 14.57 3.16
C LEU A 17 -2.26 15.94 3.34
N ASP A 18 -2.47 16.85 2.39
CA ASP A 18 -1.86 18.18 2.40
C ASP A 18 -2.38 19.03 3.56
N ALA A 19 -3.66 18.88 3.92
CA ALA A 19 -4.32 19.62 4.98
C ALA A 19 -4.16 18.99 6.38
N VAL A 20 -3.73 17.72 6.48
CA VAL A 20 -3.41 17.08 7.76
C VAL A 20 -2.29 17.84 8.49
N SER A 21 -2.51 18.16 9.76
CA SER A 21 -1.54 18.84 10.62
C SER A 21 -1.71 18.47 12.09
N THR A 22 -0.63 18.56 12.87
CA THR A 22 -0.67 18.30 14.32
C THR A 22 -1.62 19.24 15.05
N ARG A 23 -1.69 20.51 14.64
CA ARG A 23 -2.64 21.49 15.17
C ARG A 23 -4.09 21.15 14.81
N GLY A 24 -4.33 20.71 13.57
CA GLY A 24 -5.66 20.25 13.13
C GLY A 24 -6.16 19.07 13.94
N LEU A 25 -5.28 18.08 14.16
CA LEU A 25 -5.57 16.93 15.01
C LEU A 25 -5.81 17.33 16.48
N ALA A 26 -5.02 18.25 17.04
CA ALA A 26 -5.20 18.72 18.41
C ALA A 26 -6.57 19.39 18.61
N LYS A 27 -6.96 20.24 17.66
CA LYS A 27 -8.28 20.88 17.64
C LYS A 27 -9.40 19.85 17.57
N ARG A 28 -9.28 18.83 16.71
CA ARG A 28 -10.25 17.73 16.59
C ARG A 28 -10.42 16.99 17.92
N LEU A 29 -9.31 16.71 18.59
CA LEU A 29 -9.29 15.99 19.87
C LEU A 29 -9.67 16.87 21.08
N GLY A 30 -9.93 18.17 20.89
CA GLY A 30 -10.22 19.10 21.98
C GLY A 30 -9.06 19.33 22.95
N VAL A 31 -7.82 19.14 22.50
CA VAL A 31 -6.60 19.29 23.33
C VAL A 31 -5.86 20.57 22.93
N GLU A 32 -5.51 21.41 23.90
CA GLU A 32 -4.68 22.59 23.67
C GLU A 32 -3.20 22.22 23.45
N GLN A 33 -2.55 22.93 22.53
CA GLN A 33 -1.09 22.90 22.39
C GLN A 33 -0.47 24.20 22.93
N PRO A 34 0.67 24.14 23.64
CA PRO A 34 1.43 22.93 23.99
C PRO A 34 0.89 22.26 25.27
N SER A 35 0.63 20.94 25.20
CA SER A 35 0.33 20.10 26.37
C SER A 35 1.49 19.12 26.61
N PRO A 36 1.90 18.86 27.87
CA PRO A 36 2.93 17.86 28.18
C PRO A 36 2.55 16.44 27.74
N TYR A 37 1.26 16.19 27.47
CA TYR A 37 0.73 14.91 26.98
C TYR A 37 0.65 14.82 25.45
N TRP A 38 1.04 15.87 24.71
CA TRP A 38 0.90 15.90 23.27
C TRP A 38 1.85 14.92 22.57
N HIS A 39 1.28 14.02 21.76
CA HIS A 39 1.97 12.83 21.26
C HIS A 39 2.92 13.06 20.08
N PHE A 40 2.71 14.09 19.25
CA PHE A 40 3.48 14.29 18.01
C PHE A 40 4.04 15.71 17.93
N ARG A 41 5.37 15.86 18.01
CA ARG A 41 5.98 17.19 17.98
C ARG A 41 6.09 17.74 16.57
N LYS A 42 6.21 16.86 15.57
CA LYS A 42 6.38 17.21 14.16
C LYS A 42 5.36 16.52 13.26
N LYS A 43 5.07 17.10 12.10
CA LYS A 43 4.13 16.53 11.11
C LYS A 43 4.65 15.19 10.61
N GLU A 44 5.96 15.05 10.41
CA GLU A 44 6.60 13.84 9.90
C GLU A 44 6.42 12.65 10.87
N GLU A 45 6.50 12.90 12.19
CA GLU A 45 6.26 11.88 13.22
C GLU A 45 4.81 11.37 13.17
N LEU A 46 3.86 12.30 12.98
CA LEU A 46 2.45 11.97 12.82
C LEU A 46 2.22 11.15 11.54
N LEU A 47 2.73 11.61 10.40
CA LEU A 47 2.57 10.93 9.11
C LEU A 47 3.20 9.53 9.12
N GLY A 48 4.37 9.36 9.72
CA GLY A 48 4.99 8.03 9.86
C GLY A 48 4.14 7.06 10.69
N ALA A 49 3.57 7.54 11.80
CA ALA A 49 2.69 6.73 12.64
C ALA A 49 1.34 6.42 11.94
N MET A 50 0.79 7.38 11.18
CA MET A 50 -0.39 7.16 10.35
C MET A 50 -0.12 6.13 9.25
N ALA A 51 1.00 6.23 8.53
CA ALA A 51 1.37 5.29 7.48
C ALA A 51 1.50 3.86 8.01
N HIS A 52 2.16 3.70 9.16
CA HIS A 52 2.28 2.39 9.81
C HIS A 52 0.91 1.82 10.20
N ALA A 53 0.03 2.64 10.79
CA ALA A 53 -1.30 2.18 11.19
C ALA A 53 -2.23 1.90 10.00
N ALA A 54 -2.20 2.73 8.96
CA ALA A 54 -2.97 2.53 7.73
C ALA A 54 -2.59 1.21 7.05
N MET A 55 -1.32 0.80 7.14
CA MET A 55 -0.85 -0.47 6.60
C MET A 55 -1.21 -1.70 7.44
N ALA A 56 -1.78 -1.54 8.65
CA ALA A 56 -2.07 -2.65 9.55
C ALA A 56 -2.89 -3.79 8.91
N PRO A 57 -3.93 -3.56 8.08
CA PRO A 57 -4.69 -4.64 7.46
C PRO A 57 -3.83 -5.56 6.58
N HIS A 58 -2.91 -5.00 5.78
CA HIS A 58 -1.96 -5.79 4.99
C HIS A 58 -0.81 -6.34 5.85
N ALA A 59 -0.29 -5.52 6.75
CA ALA A 59 0.82 -5.88 7.64
C ALA A 59 0.44 -7.01 8.62
N THR A 60 -0.84 -7.23 8.91
CA THR A 60 -1.32 -8.32 9.77
C THR A 60 -2.01 -9.45 9.02
N ALA A 61 -2.08 -9.38 7.68
CA ALA A 61 -2.63 -10.44 6.85
C ALA A 61 -1.93 -11.79 7.13
N PRO A 62 -2.63 -12.93 7.00
CA PRO A 62 -2.01 -14.25 7.15
C PRO A 62 -0.75 -14.39 6.29
N LEU A 63 0.32 -14.92 6.89
CA LEU A 63 1.54 -15.25 6.16
C LEU A 63 1.34 -16.57 5.39
N PRO A 64 2.03 -16.75 4.25
CA PRO A 64 1.95 -18.00 3.50
C PRO A 64 2.50 -19.16 4.32
N THR A 65 1.95 -20.34 4.06
CA THR A 65 2.34 -21.64 4.59
C THR A 65 2.83 -22.53 3.46
N ALA A 66 3.55 -23.62 3.79
CA ALA A 66 4.12 -24.51 2.78
C ALA A 66 3.07 -25.22 1.90
N SER A 67 1.80 -25.24 2.29
CA SER A 67 0.70 -25.83 1.52
C SER A 67 0.04 -24.88 0.53
N ASP A 68 0.37 -23.59 0.57
CA ASP A 68 -0.26 -22.59 -0.31
C ASP A 68 0.33 -22.65 -1.72
N ASP A 69 -0.51 -22.41 -2.74
CA ASP A 69 -0.01 -22.16 -4.08
C ASP A 69 0.64 -20.77 -4.13
N TRP A 70 1.91 -20.72 -4.50
CA TRP A 70 2.68 -19.48 -4.49
C TRP A 70 2.14 -18.42 -5.45
N ARG A 71 1.51 -18.81 -6.57
CA ARG A 71 0.95 -17.88 -7.54
C ARG A 71 -0.30 -17.21 -6.99
N GLU A 72 -1.23 -18.01 -6.48
CA GLU A 72 -2.45 -17.50 -5.85
C GLU A 72 -2.12 -16.63 -4.64
N TRP A 73 -1.18 -17.07 -3.82
CA TRP A 73 -0.71 -16.28 -2.68
C TRP A 73 -0.07 -14.95 -3.13
N PHE A 74 0.75 -14.95 -4.18
CA PHE A 74 1.40 -13.74 -4.68
C PHE A 74 0.38 -12.72 -5.21
N LEU A 75 -0.63 -13.18 -5.96
CA LEU A 75 -1.74 -12.36 -6.41
C LEU A 75 -2.49 -11.76 -5.21
N GLU A 76 -2.89 -12.60 -4.26
CA GLU A 76 -3.68 -12.16 -3.11
C GLU A 76 -2.89 -11.23 -2.18
N ASN A 77 -1.59 -11.44 -2.00
CA ASN A 77 -0.72 -10.51 -1.29
C ASN A 77 -0.72 -9.13 -1.95
N THR A 78 -0.66 -9.08 -3.28
CA THR A 78 -0.64 -7.81 -4.03
C THR A 78 -2.00 -7.12 -4.02
N ARG A 79 -3.10 -7.88 -4.15
CA ARG A 79 -4.48 -7.37 -3.98
C ARG A 79 -4.74 -6.85 -2.57
N SER A 80 -4.28 -7.58 -1.55
CA SER A 80 -4.33 -7.15 -0.15
C SER A 80 -3.66 -5.80 0.04
N PHE A 81 -2.46 -5.63 -0.53
CA PHE A 81 -1.75 -4.36 -0.48
C PHE A 81 -2.53 -3.24 -1.16
N ARG A 82 -3.04 -3.46 -2.38
CA ARG A 82 -3.90 -2.49 -3.09
C ARG A 82 -5.11 -2.06 -2.27
N ARG A 83 -5.87 -3.03 -1.76
CA ARG A 83 -7.07 -2.77 -0.95
C ARG A 83 -6.73 -1.93 0.27
N THR A 84 -5.61 -2.19 0.92
CA THR A 84 -5.14 -1.40 2.07
C THR A 84 -4.78 0.03 1.69
N LEU A 85 -4.09 0.27 0.57
CA LEU A 85 -3.79 1.63 0.12
C LEU A 85 -5.04 2.45 -0.25
N LEU A 86 -6.09 1.77 -0.73
CA LEU A 86 -7.37 2.38 -1.10
C LEU A 86 -8.30 2.64 0.08
N MET A 87 -8.03 2.11 1.29
CA MET A 87 -8.88 2.30 2.46
C MET A 87 -8.97 3.75 2.93
N HIS A 88 -7.93 4.54 2.66
CA HIS A 88 -7.86 5.94 3.08
C HIS A 88 -7.57 6.85 1.90
N ARG A 89 -8.12 8.07 1.97
CA ARG A 89 -7.82 9.16 1.04
C ARG A 89 -6.31 9.45 1.05
N ASP A 90 -5.73 9.64 -0.14
CA ASP A 90 -4.28 9.82 -0.30
C ASP A 90 -3.44 8.67 0.31
N GLY A 91 -4.01 7.48 0.54
CA GLY A 91 -3.33 6.36 1.20
C GLY A 91 -2.04 5.91 0.50
N ALA A 92 -2.00 5.94 -0.84
CA ALA A 92 -0.77 5.65 -1.57
C ALA A 92 0.29 6.73 -1.41
N ARG A 93 -0.10 8.01 -1.32
CA ARG A 93 0.83 9.13 -1.03
C ARG A 93 1.34 9.07 0.41
N LEU A 94 0.49 8.70 1.36
CA LEU A 94 0.88 8.51 2.76
C LEU A 94 1.88 7.35 2.91
N HIS A 95 1.70 6.28 2.14
CA HIS A 95 2.62 5.16 2.11
C HIS A 95 3.95 5.49 1.40
N ALA A 96 3.90 6.26 0.32
CA ALA A 96 5.08 6.64 -0.46
C ALA A 96 6.08 7.46 0.39
N GLY A 97 7.22 6.85 0.72
CA GLY A 97 8.25 7.45 1.58
C GLY A 97 8.26 6.94 3.03
N SER A 98 7.31 6.05 3.38
CA SER A 98 7.41 5.25 4.61
C SER A 98 8.46 4.15 4.45
N PHE A 99 9.18 3.84 5.54
CA PHE A 99 10.11 2.72 5.59
C PHE A 99 9.55 1.63 6.50
N PRO A 100 9.65 0.34 6.12
CA PRO A 100 9.20 -0.77 6.96
C PRO A 100 9.99 -0.79 8.28
N GLY A 101 9.28 -0.98 9.40
CA GLY A 101 9.90 -1.17 10.70
C GLY A 101 10.44 -2.61 10.89
N GLU A 102 11.13 -2.87 11.99
CA GLU A 102 11.67 -4.23 12.29
C GLU A 102 10.63 -5.37 12.20
N PRO A 103 9.38 -5.23 12.69
CA PRO A 103 8.36 -6.27 12.54
C PRO A 103 8.00 -6.54 11.08
N ASP A 104 8.00 -5.51 10.24
CA ASP A 104 7.68 -5.62 8.82
C ASP A 104 8.80 -6.38 8.07
N LEU A 105 10.07 -6.16 8.45
CA LEU A 105 11.21 -6.86 7.86
C LEU A 105 11.15 -8.37 8.09
N SER A 106 10.81 -8.83 9.30
CA SER A 106 10.65 -10.26 9.59
C SER A 106 9.59 -10.91 8.69
N ARG A 107 8.48 -10.20 8.46
CA ARG A 107 7.40 -10.67 7.60
C ARG A 107 7.79 -10.67 6.13
N ILE A 108 8.52 -9.66 5.67
CA ILE A 108 9.10 -9.64 4.31
C ILE A 108 10.02 -10.85 4.14
N HIS A 109 10.91 -11.13 5.10
CA HIS A 109 11.76 -12.32 5.04
C HIS A 109 10.97 -13.62 4.97
N HIS A 110 9.87 -13.76 5.73
CA HIS A 110 9.00 -14.94 5.65
C HIS A 110 8.38 -15.09 4.25
N LYS A 111 7.82 -14.02 3.70
CA LYS A 111 7.24 -14.00 2.35
C LYS A 111 8.26 -14.40 1.29
N MET A 112 9.49 -13.87 1.40
CA MET A 112 10.60 -14.21 0.50
C MET A 112 11.02 -15.67 0.64
N ALA A 113 11.16 -16.17 1.86
CA ALA A 113 11.53 -17.55 2.13
C ALA A 113 10.48 -18.53 1.55
N PHE A 114 9.19 -18.20 1.66
CA PHE A 114 8.12 -18.98 1.06
C PHE A 114 8.22 -19.05 -0.47
N LEU A 115 8.43 -17.92 -1.15
CA LEU A 115 8.59 -17.91 -2.62
C LEU A 115 9.79 -18.75 -3.06
N VAL A 116 10.93 -18.62 -2.36
CA VAL A 116 12.14 -19.41 -2.67
C VAL A 116 11.92 -20.90 -2.42
N ALA A 117 11.28 -21.27 -1.31
CA ALA A 117 10.94 -22.67 -1.01
C ALA A 117 9.96 -23.26 -2.04
N SER A 118 9.15 -22.42 -2.69
CA SER A 118 8.21 -22.80 -3.76
C SER A 118 8.88 -22.96 -5.14
N GLY A 119 10.21 -22.81 -5.21
CA GLY A 119 10.98 -22.98 -6.44
C GLY A 119 11.17 -21.68 -7.24
N VAL A 120 10.75 -20.52 -6.73
CA VAL A 120 11.02 -19.23 -7.38
C VAL A 120 12.47 -18.82 -7.10
N PRO A 121 13.31 -18.56 -8.11
CA PRO A 121 14.67 -18.06 -7.87
C PRO A 121 14.64 -16.76 -7.05
N GLU A 122 15.52 -16.66 -6.04
CA GLU A 122 15.51 -15.56 -5.07
C GLU A 122 15.52 -14.18 -5.74
N ARG A 123 16.36 -14.00 -6.77
CA ARG A 123 16.44 -12.73 -7.48
C ARG A 123 15.14 -12.39 -8.22
N ASP A 124 14.50 -13.37 -8.83
CA ASP A 124 13.22 -13.16 -9.53
C ASP A 124 12.09 -12.89 -8.53
N ALA A 125 12.07 -13.57 -7.38
CA ALA A 125 11.13 -13.28 -6.30
C ALA A 125 11.28 -11.84 -5.79
N GLN A 126 12.51 -11.37 -5.55
CA GLN A 126 12.78 -9.99 -5.12
C GLN A 126 12.31 -8.99 -6.16
N VAL A 127 12.66 -9.19 -7.43
CA VAL A 127 12.26 -8.31 -8.53
C VAL A 127 10.73 -8.29 -8.66
N ALA A 128 10.07 -9.44 -8.63
CA ALA A 128 8.62 -9.52 -8.76
C ALA A 128 7.88 -8.81 -7.61
N MET A 129 8.31 -9.02 -6.36
CA MET A 129 7.75 -8.33 -5.19
C MET A 129 7.96 -6.81 -5.27
N MET A 130 9.15 -6.35 -5.66
CA MET A 130 9.43 -4.91 -5.85
C MET A 130 8.59 -4.32 -7.00
N SER A 131 8.50 -5.03 -8.13
CA SER A 131 7.72 -4.60 -9.29
C SER A 131 6.23 -4.50 -8.95
N CYS A 132 5.65 -5.49 -8.28
CA CYS A 132 4.25 -5.44 -7.82
C CYS A 132 4.01 -4.31 -6.83
N ASN A 133 4.95 -4.05 -5.91
CA ASN A 133 4.85 -2.93 -4.99
C ASN A 133 4.78 -1.58 -5.74
N HIS A 134 5.72 -1.33 -6.66
CA HIS A 134 5.74 -0.10 -7.45
C HIS A 134 4.52 0.03 -8.37
N PHE A 135 4.14 -1.05 -9.04
CA PHE A 135 2.94 -1.10 -9.88
C PHE A 135 1.69 -0.75 -9.07
N THR A 136 1.51 -1.36 -7.91
CA THR A 136 0.35 -1.14 -7.05
C THR A 136 0.30 0.30 -6.53
N ILE A 137 1.43 0.83 -6.06
CA ILE A 137 1.50 2.23 -5.61
C ILE A 137 1.16 3.18 -6.76
N GLY A 138 1.73 2.97 -7.96
CA GLY A 138 1.44 3.80 -9.13
C GLY A 138 -0.02 3.75 -9.55
N SER A 139 -0.59 2.54 -9.64
CA SER A 139 -2.01 2.33 -9.98
C SER A 139 -2.93 3.04 -8.99
N VAL A 140 -2.69 2.89 -7.69
CA VAL A 140 -3.53 3.52 -6.65
C VAL A 140 -3.34 5.04 -6.63
N LEU A 141 -2.11 5.54 -6.87
CA LEU A 141 -1.85 6.99 -6.96
C LEU A 141 -2.67 7.64 -8.07
N GLU A 142 -2.67 7.07 -9.28
CA GLU A 142 -3.44 7.61 -10.40
C GLU A 142 -4.95 7.54 -10.12
N GLN A 143 -5.44 6.39 -9.62
CA GLN A 143 -6.85 6.22 -9.28
C GLN A 143 -7.32 7.22 -8.21
N GLN A 144 -6.51 7.46 -7.17
CA GLN A 144 -6.83 8.45 -6.13
C GLN A 144 -6.75 9.90 -6.67
N ALA A 145 -5.81 10.19 -7.57
CA ALA A 145 -5.69 11.50 -8.20
C ALA A 145 -6.86 11.82 -9.13
N GLU A 146 -7.35 10.84 -9.89
CA GLU A 146 -8.55 10.96 -10.73
C GLU A 146 -9.80 11.19 -9.89
N SER A 147 -9.97 10.42 -8.82
CA SER A 147 -11.10 10.58 -7.88
C SER A 147 -11.18 11.99 -7.28
N HIS A 148 -10.02 12.64 -7.06
CA HIS A 148 -9.96 14.02 -6.56
C HIS A 148 -10.30 15.09 -7.61
N ARG A 149 -10.17 14.81 -8.90
CA ARG A 149 -10.47 15.80 -9.96
C ARG A 149 -11.97 16.03 -10.13
N GLY A 150 -12.82 15.11 -9.64
CA GLY A 150 -14.28 15.14 -9.87
C GLY A 150 -14.63 14.92 -11.35
N ASP A 151 -15.91 14.65 -11.66
CA ASP A 151 -16.48 14.43 -13.02
C ASP A 151 -16.34 15.67 -13.95
N GLY A 152 -15.12 16.15 -14.18
CA GLY A 152 -14.80 17.01 -15.31
C GLY A 152 -14.71 16.13 -16.57
N PRO A 153 -15.38 16.50 -17.68
CA PRO A 153 -15.35 15.67 -18.88
C PRO A 153 -13.91 15.49 -19.36
N ASP A 154 -13.46 14.25 -19.54
CA ASP A 154 -12.23 13.93 -20.27
C ASP A 154 -12.40 14.43 -21.72
N PRO A 155 -11.72 15.51 -22.13
CA PRO A 155 -11.84 16.01 -23.48
C PRO A 155 -10.99 15.13 -24.40
N GLY A 156 -11.58 14.00 -24.83
CA GLY A 156 -11.32 13.46 -26.16
C GLY A 156 -9.96 12.81 -26.41
N SER A 157 -9.45 11.97 -25.51
CA SER A 157 -8.30 11.12 -25.84
C SER A 157 -8.60 10.10 -26.95
N GLY A 158 -9.87 9.70 -27.11
CA GLY A 158 -10.29 8.65 -28.04
C GLY A 158 -9.79 7.25 -27.66
N LEU A 159 -9.16 7.12 -26.49
CA LEU A 159 -8.69 5.84 -25.94
C LEU A 159 -9.83 5.17 -25.14
N PRO A 160 -9.91 3.83 -25.14
CA PRO A 160 -10.83 3.12 -24.27
C PRO A 160 -10.52 3.46 -22.80
N VAL A 161 -11.50 3.94 -22.06
CA VAL A 161 -11.39 4.08 -20.60
C VAL A 161 -11.44 2.66 -20.03
N LEU A 162 -10.32 2.20 -19.47
CA LEU A 162 -10.29 0.95 -18.72
C LEU A 162 -10.75 1.23 -17.29
N ASP A 163 -11.64 0.39 -16.79
CA ASP A 163 -12.00 0.37 -15.38
C ASP A 163 -10.73 0.12 -14.52
N PRO A 164 -10.45 0.94 -13.48
CA PRO A 164 -9.22 0.83 -12.70
C PRO A 164 -9.02 -0.54 -12.03
N ASP A 165 -10.10 -1.21 -11.63
CA ASP A 165 -10.01 -2.55 -11.04
C ASP A 165 -9.57 -3.59 -12.08
N SER A 166 -10.20 -3.56 -13.26
CA SER A 166 -9.87 -4.45 -14.38
C SER A 166 -8.45 -4.22 -14.88
N ALA A 167 -8.05 -2.96 -15.07
CA ALA A 167 -6.69 -2.61 -15.49
C ALA A 167 -5.62 -3.06 -14.48
N PHE A 168 -5.93 -2.99 -13.17
CA PHE A 168 -5.04 -3.48 -12.13
C PHE A 168 -4.87 -5.00 -12.18
N GLU A 169 -5.97 -5.75 -12.30
CA GLU A 169 -5.92 -7.22 -12.35
C GLU A 169 -5.19 -7.72 -13.61
N ASP A 170 -5.43 -7.10 -14.77
CA ASP A 170 -4.72 -7.44 -16.01
C ASP A 170 -3.21 -7.13 -15.90
N GLY A 171 -2.86 -5.97 -15.34
CA GLY A 171 -1.46 -5.60 -15.11
C GLY A 171 -0.75 -6.55 -14.14
N LEU A 172 -1.44 -6.96 -13.07
CA LEU A 172 -0.93 -7.93 -12.11
C LEU A 172 -0.73 -9.32 -12.75
N ALA A 173 -1.67 -9.76 -13.58
CA ALA A 173 -1.57 -11.02 -14.34
C ALA A 173 -0.34 -10.99 -15.27
N LEU A 174 -0.11 -9.90 -16.00
CA LEU A 174 1.07 -9.74 -16.86
C LEU A 174 2.39 -9.90 -16.09
N ILE A 175 2.47 -9.38 -14.86
CA ILE A 175 3.67 -9.54 -14.01
C ILE A 175 3.85 -11.00 -13.58
N LEU A 176 2.78 -11.66 -13.14
CA LEU A 176 2.82 -13.06 -12.71
C LEU A 176 3.16 -14.01 -13.87
N ASP A 177 2.60 -13.79 -15.06
CA ASP A 177 2.88 -14.57 -16.26
C ASP A 177 4.34 -14.43 -16.68
N GLY A 178 4.86 -13.19 -16.64
CA GLY A 178 6.27 -12.91 -16.90
C GLY A 178 7.21 -13.63 -15.93
N LEU A 179 6.87 -13.64 -14.63
CA LEU A 179 7.61 -14.37 -13.60
C LEU A 179 7.55 -15.89 -13.85
N THR A 180 6.36 -16.43 -14.08
CA THR A 180 6.15 -17.86 -14.37
C THR A 180 6.95 -18.30 -15.58
N HIS A 181 6.94 -17.51 -16.65
CA HIS A 181 7.70 -17.79 -17.86
C HIS A 181 9.22 -17.79 -17.62
N ARG A 182 9.74 -16.88 -16.78
CA ARG A 182 11.18 -16.88 -16.41
C ARG A 182 11.58 -18.14 -15.66
N ILE A 183 10.78 -18.56 -14.68
CA ILE A 183 11.02 -19.79 -13.91
C ILE A 183 11.10 -21.00 -14.86
N LEU A 184 10.16 -21.13 -15.79
CA LEU A 184 10.15 -22.24 -16.76
C LEU A 184 11.38 -22.27 -17.69
N ARG A 185 12.01 -21.13 -17.97
CA ARG A 185 13.24 -21.07 -18.79
C ARG A 185 14.49 -21.43 -18.01
N THR A 186 14.53 -21.14 -16.71
CA THR A 186 15.67 -21.44 -15.84
C THR A 186 15.80 -22.94 -15.53
N HIS A 187 14.69 -23.69 -15.63
CA HIS A 187 14.66 -25.15 -15.41
C HIS A 187 14.86 -25.99 -16.69
N ARG A 188 15.21 -25.37 -17.82
CA ARG A 188 15.61 -26.06 -19.06
C ARG A 188 17.12 -26.02 -19.21
#